data_AF-A0A966HVW2-F1
#
_entry.id   AF-A0A966HVW2-F1
#
_cell.length_a   1.000
_cell.length_b   1.000
_cell.length_c   1.000
_cell.angle_alpha   90.00
_cell.angle_beta   90.00
_cell.angle_gamma   90.00
#
_symmetry.space_group_name_H-M   'P 1'
#
loop_
_entity.id
_entity.type
_entity.pdbx_description
1 polymer ?
#
loop_
_entity_poly.entity_id
_entity_poly.type
_entity_poly.pdbx_seq_one_letter_code
_entity_poly.pdbx_strand_id
1 'polypeptide(L)'
;MKIASIDIGTNAIKSKIFKTTPTSIEFIEGIRSPIRLGSNVFKEGYLKKNKLNELVKTLKKYQNNFNKNHIKMYEIVATSAFRDTQNSEDARRYVENKIEHPIRIISGLEEAKLI
;
A
#
# COMPACT_ATOMS: atom_id res chain seq x y z
N MET A 1 -7.53 7.45 19.37
CA MET A 1 -7.83 6.43 18.33
C MET A 1 -6.53 5.99 17.67
N LYS A 2 -6.43 4.78 17.10
CA LYS A 2 -5.30 4.41 16.25
C LYS A 2 -5.75 4.37 14.79
N ILE A 3 -4.93 4.92 13.90
CA ILE A 3 -5.10 4.90 12.44
C ILE A 3 -3.84 4.33 11.80
N ALA A 4 -3.94 3.86 10.56
CA ALA A 4 -2.78 3.41 9.81
C ALA A 4 -2.82 3.83 8.35
N SER A 5 -1.66 3.76 7.70
CA SER A 5 -1.51 3.97 6.27
C SER A 5 -0.64 2.86 5.70
N ILE A 6 -0.99 2.38 4.50
CA ILE A 6 -0.13 1.50 3.71
C ILE A 6 0.25 2.22 2.42
N ASP A 7 1.54 2.29 2.14
CA ASP A 7 2.15 2.85 0.93
C ASP A 7 2.71 1.71 0.08
N ILE A 8 2.18 1.56 -1.13
CA ILE A 8 2.60 0.59 -2.15
C ILE A 8 3.53 1.31 -3.12
N GLY A 9 4.83 1.24 -2.81
CA GLY A 9 5.89 1.80 -3.64
C GLY A 9 6.50 0.78 -4.62
N THR A 10 7.46 1.26 -5.41
CA THR A 10 8.19 0.44 -6.41
C THR A 10 9.16 -0.56 -5.78
N ASN A 11 9.72 -0.24 -4.62
CA ASN A 11 10.80 -1.03 -4.00
C ASN A 11 10.42 -1.67 -2.67
N ALA A 12 9.38 -1.17 -2.03
CA ALA A 12 8.90 -1.66 -0.76
C ALA A 12 7.44 -1.27 -0.56
N ILE A 13 6.76 -2.07 0.24
CA ILE A 13 5.47 -1.72 0.82
C ILE A 13 5.74 -1.26 2.25
N LYS A 14 5.14 -0.15 2.66
CA LYS A 14 5.36 0.42 4.00
C LYS A 14 4.02 0.55 4.70
N SER A 15 3.94 0.07 5.94
CA SER A 15 2.83 0.37 6.85
C SER A 15 3.31 1.35 7.90
N LYS A 16 2.49 2.33 8.27
CA LYS A 16 2.71 3.21 9.42
C LYS A 16 1.46 3.25 10.28
N ILE A 17 1.63 3.21 11.59
CA ILE A 17 0.57 3.28 12.59
C ILE A 17 0.76 4.56 13.39
N PHE A 18 -0.35 5.26 13.61
CA PHE A 18 -0.39 6.49 14.36
C PHE A 18 -1.46 6.42 15.44
N LYS A 19 -1.21 7.08 16.56
CA LYS A 19 -2.22 7.41 17.57
C LYS A 19 -2.67 8.83 17.28
N THR A 20 -3.98 9.03 17.18
CA THR A 20 -4.58 10.32 16.89
C THR A 20 -5.60 10.73 17.94
N THR A 21 -5.63 12.03 18.19
CA THR A 21 -6.65 12.78 18.94
C THR A 21 -7.15 13.92 18.03
N PRO A 22 -8.22 14.65 18.39
CA PRO A 22 -8.68 15.79 17.61
C PRO A 22 -7.63 16.86 17.32
N THR A 23 -6.57 16.95 18.15
CA THR A 23 -5.55 17.99 18.06
C THR A 23 -4.15 17.46 17.82
N SER A 24 -3.95 16.14 17.76
CA SER A 24 -2.61 15.55 17.63
C SER A 24 -2.58 14.25 16.85
N ILE A 25 -1.44 14.02 16.20
CA ILE A 25 -1.09 12.77 15.53
C ILE A 25 0.32 12.40 16.00
N GLU A 26 0.44 11.22 16.59
CA GLU A 26 1.68 10.67 17.13
C GLU A 26 2.04 9.40 16.36
N PHE A 27 3.26 9.31 15.84
CA PHE A 27 3.76 8.08 15.21
C PHE A 27 4.04 7.01 16.26
N ILE A 28 3.54 5.80 16.03
CA ILE A 28 3.72 4.67 16.94
C ILE A 28 4.76 3.70 16.40
N GLU A 29 4.51 3.16 15.21
CA GLU A 29 5.41 2.19 14.59
C GLU A 29 5.25 2.15 13.08
N GLY A 30 6.25 1.61 12.40
CA GLY A 30 6.24 1.41 10.97
C GLY A 30 6.89 0.11 10.58
N ILE A 31 6.30 -0.57 9.60
CA ILE A 31 6.82 -1.82 9.03
C ILE A 31 7.18 -1.56 7.58
N ARG A 32 8.35 -2.03 7.15
CA ARG A 32 8.78 -2.00 5.75
C ARG A 32 8.98 -3.41 5.24
N SER A 33 8.23 -3.80 4.22
CA SER A 33 8.36 -5.09 3.55
C SER A 33 8.96 -4.87 2.15
N PRO A 34 10.19 -5.37 1.89
CA PRO A 34 10.83 -5.19 0.60
C PRO A 34 10.12 -6.02 -0.47
N ILE A 35 9.51 -5.35 -1.45
CA ILE A 35 8.92 -5.96 -2.65
C ILE A 35 9.28 -5.06 -3.83
N ARG A 36 10.08 -5.57 -4.75
CA ARG A 36 10.42 -4.86 -5.99
C ARG A 36 9.31 -5.04 -7.01
N LEU A 37 8.30 -4.17 -6.96
CA LEU A 37 7.25 -4.07 -7.96
C LEU A 37 7.76 -3.35 -9.22
N GLY A 38 8.57 -2.30 -9.04
CA GLY A 38 9.06 -1.45 -10.12
C GLY A 38 9.96 -2.19 -11.11
N SER A 39 10.74 -3.18 -10.67
CA SER A 39 11.63 -3.94 -11.57
C SER A 39 10.90 -4.61 -12.73
N ASN A 40 9.62 -4.94 -12.55
CA ASN A 40 8.81 -5.59 -13.58
C ASN A 40 8.19 -4.54 -14.51
N VAL A 41 7.73 -3.42 -13.95
CA VAL A 41 7.20 -2.29 -14.72
C VAL A 41 8.28 -1.67 -15.61
N PHE A 42 9.49 -1.48 -15.09
CA PHE A 42 10.60 -0.92 -15.86
C PHE A 42 11.08 -1.82 -17.00
N LYS A 43 10.99 -3.15 -16.85
CA LYS A 43 11.48 -4.09 -17.87
C LYS A 43 10.42 -4.47 -18.90
N GLU A 44 9.18 -4.65 -18.46
CA GLU A 44 8.15 -5.28 -19.28
C GLU A 44 6.88 -4.44 -19.39
N GLY A 45 6.77 -3.34 -18.64
CA GLY A 45 5.60 -2.44 -18.68
C GLY A 45 4.38 -2.93 -17.90
N TYR A 46 4.42 -4.11 -17.29
CA TYR A 46 3.28 -4.67 -16.55
C TYR A 46 3.66 -5.33 -15.21
N LEU A 47 2.70 -5.35 -14.26
CA LEU A 47 2.82 -6.04 -12.99
C LEU A 47 2.52 -7.53 -13.15
N LYS A 48 3.52 -8.38 -12.87
CA LYS A 48 3.38 -9.83 -12.95
C LYS A 48 2.51 -10.39 -11.82
N LYS A 49 1.72 -11.43 -12.14
CA LYS A 49 0.83 -12.12 -11.20
C LYS A 49 1.55 -12.64 -9.95
N ASN A 50 2.78 -13.14 -10.07
CA ASN A 50 3.57 -13.59 -8.92
C ASN A 50 3.87 -12.46 -7.93
N LYS A 51 4.15 -11.24 -8.42
CA LYS A 51 4.36 -10.04 -7.61
C LYS A 51 3.06 -9.52 -6.99
N LEU A 52 1.95 -9.59 -7.73
CA LEU A 52 0.63 -9.29 -7.16
C LEU A 52 0.26 -10.26 -6.03
N ASN A 53 0.57 -11.56 -6.17
CA ASN A 53 0.38 -12.53 -5.09
C ASN A 53 1.22 -12.21 -3.85
N GLU A 54 2.48 -11.79 -4.04
CA GLU A 54 3.38 -11.37 -2.96
C GLU A 54 2.86 -10.11 -2.24
N LEU A 55 2.37 -9.14 -3.01
CA LEU A 55 1.71 -7.94 -2.50
C LEU A 55 0.47 -8.31 -1.68
N VAL A 56 -0.45 -9.13 -2.22
CA VAL A 56 -1.65 -9.58 -1.51
C VAL A 56 -1.31 -10.23 -0.17
N LYS A 57 -0.30 -11.14 -0.14
CA LYS A 57 0.15 -11.77 1.11
C LYS A 57 0.64 -10.74 2.13
N THR A 58 1.38 -9.73 1.68
CA THR A 58 1.92 -8.66 2.52
C THR A 58 0.82 -7.77 3.08
N LEU A 59 -0.14 -7.36 2.24
CA LEU A 59 -1.28 -6.55 2.67
C LEU A 59 -2.15 -7.29 3.68
N LYS A 60 -2.44 -8.58 3.47
CA LYS A 60 -3.15 -9.40 4.47
C LYS A 60 -2.40 -9.50 5.79
N LYS A 61 -1.07 -9.57 5.76
CA LYS A 61 -0.25 -9.55 6.98
C LYS A 61 -0.42 -8.23 7.75
N TYR A 62 -0.48 -7.10 7.05
CA TYR A 62 -0.76 -5.80 7.68
C TYR A 62 -2.19 -5.71 8.21
N GLN A 63 -3.20 -6.13 7.45
CA GLN A 63 -4.59 -6.18 7.93
C GLN A 63 -4.72 -7.03 9.21
N ASN A 64 -4.04 -8.18 9.26
CA ASN A 64 -4.02 -9.02 10.46
C ASN A 64 -3.34 -8.32 11.65
N ASN A 65 -2.26 -7.57 11.42
CA ASN A 65 -1.63 -6.76 12.45
C ASN A 65 -2.54 -5.62 12.93
N PHE A 66 -3.24 -4.95 12.01
CA PHE A 66 -4.20 -3.88 12.32
C PHE A 66 -5.36 -4.41 13.15
N ASN A 67 -5.92 -5.56 12.79
CA ASN A 67 -6.97 -6.23 13.55
C ASN A 67 -6.53 -6.54 14.99
N LYS A 68 -5.32 -7.09 15.18
CA LYS A 68 -4.74 -7.35 16.52
C LYS A 68 -4.52 -6.08 17.35
N ASN A 69 -4.21 -4.97 16.67
CA ASN A 69 -3.99 -3.67 17.31
C ASN A 69 -5.26 -2.81 17.44
N HIS A 70 -6.43 -3.35 17.10
CA HIS A 70 -7.72 -2.65 17.06
C HIS A 70 -7.73 -1.40 16.17
N ILE A 71 -6.97 -1.44 15.07
CA ILE A 71 -6.92 -0.37 14.07
C ILE A 71 -7.98 -0.67 13.01
N LYS A 72 -9.10 0.07 13.07
CA LYS A 72 -10.21 -0.08 12.12
C LYS A 72 -10.13 0.87 10.93
N MET A 73 -9.40 1.97 11.08
CA MET A 73 -9.27 3.02 10.06
C MET A 73 -7.87 2.99 9.47
N TYR A 74 -7.79 2.61 8.20
CA TYR A 74 -6.54 2.69 7.45
C TYR A 74 -6.81 2.95 5.97
N GLU A 75 -5.85 3.60 5.32
CA GLU A 75 -5.87 3.80 3.87
C GLU A 75 -4.71 3.06 3.21
N ILE A 76 -4.94 2.62 1.97
CA ILE A 76 -3.92 2.02 1.12
C ILE A 76 -3.74 2.92 -0.10
N VAL A 77 -2.51 3.39 -0.27
CA VAL A 77 -2.11 4.27 -1.37
C VAL A 77 -1.09 3.52 -2.23
N ALA A 78 -1.23 3.63 -3.55
CA ALA A 78 -0.26 3.11 -4.50
C ALA A 78 0.31 4.22 -5.39
N THR A 79 1.62 4.17 -5.59
CA THR A 79 2.35 5.23 -6.32
C THR A 79 2.76 4.77 -7.72
N SER A 80 3.94 5.18 -8.20
CA SER A 80 4.48 4.87 -9.54
C SER A 80 4.34 3.41 -9.96
N ALA A 81 4.50 2.45 -9.04
CA ALA A 81 4.38 1.02 -9.35
C ALA A 81 3.02 0.62 -9.96
N PHE A 82 1.94 1.29 -9.55
CA PHE A 82 0.61 1.09 -10.10
C PHE A 82 0.22 2.20 -11.07
N ARG A 83 0.69 3.43 -10.87
CA ARG A 83 0.38 4.55 -11.78
C ARG A 83 0.97 4.36 -13.18
N ASP A 84 2.19 3.81 -13.26
CA ASP A 84 2.97 3.80 -14.50
C ASP A 84 2.95 2.42 -15.22
N THR A 85 2.14 1.47 -14.73
CA THR A 85 2.02 0.11 -15.31
C THR A 85 0.85 0.00 -16.28
N GLN A 86 1.02 -0.71 -17.38
CA GLN A 86 -0.01 -0.86 -18.43
C GLN A 86 -1.26 -1.58 -17.94
N ASN A 87 -1.10 -2.54 -17.03
CA ASN A 87 -2.19 -3.33 -16.45
C ASN A 87 -2.67 -2.80 -15.09
N SER A 88 -2.62 -1.48 -14.88
CA SER A 88 -2.88 -0.84 -13.59
C SER A 88 -4.23 -1.23 -12.99
N GLU A 89 -5.31 -1.06 -13.76
CA GLU A 89 -6.67 -1.32 -13.29
C GLU A 89 -6.92 -2.80 -12.99
N ASP A 90 -6.42 -3.70 -13.84
CA ASP A 90 -6.53 -5.14 -13.61
C ASP A 90 -5.75 -5.59 -12.38
N ALA A 91 -4.53 -5.07 -12.21
CA ALA A 91 -3.70 -5.32 -11.05
C ALA A 91 -4.37 -4.79 -9.77
N ARG A 92 -4.93 -3.56 -9.81
CA ARG A 92 -5.65 -2.94 -8.70
C ARG A 92 -6.84 -3.79 -8.29
N ARG A 93 -7.75 -4.09 -9.23
CA ARG A 93 -8.94 -4.93 -8.99
C ARG A 93 -8.57 -6.31 -8.47
N TYR A 94 -7.52 -6.93 -9.02
CA TYR A 94 -7.04 -8.21 -8.55
C TYR A 94 -6.66 -8.18 -7.07
N VAL A 95 -5.93 -7.14 -6.64
CA VAL A 95 -5.48 -7.00 -5.26
C VAL A 95 -6.66 -6.62 -4.36
N GLU A 96 -7.45 -5.61 -4.73
CA GLU A 96 -8.64 -5.14 -3.98
C GLU A 96 -9.60 -6.30 -3.68
N ASN A 97 -9.93 -7.13 -4.67
CA ASN A 97 -10.81 -8.30 -4.50
C ASN A 97 -10.24 -9.35 -3.54
N LYS A 98 -8.91 -9.45 -3.43
CA LYS A 98 -8.27 -10.45 -2.56
C LYS A 98 -8.14 -9.98 -1.12
N ILE A 99 -8.01 -8.68 -0.90
CA ILE A 99 -7.84 -8.06 0.43
C ILE A 99 -9.15 -7.44 0.96
N GLU A 100 -10.18 -7.35 0.12
CA GLU A 100 -11.48 -6.77 0.43
C GLU A 100 -11.36 -5.33 0.95
N HIS A 101 -10.47 -4.54 0.32
CA HIS A 101 -10.18 -3.16 0.70
C HIS A 101 -9.75 -2.34 -0.52
N PRO A 102 -10.23 -1.10 -0.69
CA PRO A 102 -9.85 -0.25 -1.81
C PRO A 102 -8.37 0.17 -1.75
N ILE A 103 -7.80 0.41 -2.92
CA ILE A 103 -6.46 0.97 -3.12
C ILE A 103 -6.59 2.25 -3.93
N ARG A 104 -6.09 3.36 -3.38
CA ARG A 104 -6.06 4.65 -4.07
C ARG A 104 -4.75 4.81 -4.82
N ILE A 105 -4.80 4.86 -6.15
CA ILE A 105 -3.64 5.23 -6.96
C ILE A 105 -3.54 6.75 -6.96
N ILE A 106 -2.37 7.28 -6.62
CA ILE A 106 -2.15 8.72 -6.51
C ILE A 106 -1.24 9.26 -7.61
N SER A 107 -1.48 10.50 -8.00
CA SER A 107 -0.63 11.23 -8.94
C SER A 107 0.77 11.50 -8.34
N GLY A 108 1.78 11.72 -9.20
CA GLY A 108 3.12 12.09 -8.74
C GLY A 108 3.14 13.43 -7.97
N LEU A 109 2.25 14.35 -8.32
CA LEU A 109 2.08 15.63 -7.61
C LEU A 109 1.50 15.43 -6.21
N GLU A 110 0.51 14.54 -6.06
CA GLU A 110 0.00 14.15 -4.74
C GLU A 110 1.06 13.46 -3.90
N GLU A 111 1.80 12.52 -4.51
CA GLU A 111 2.90 11.81 -3.84
C GLU A 111 3.94 12.80 -3.29
N ALA A 112 4.33 13.79 -4.08
CA ALA A 112 5.28 14.82 -3.68
C ALA A 112 4.79 15.71 -2.53
N LYS A 113 3.47 15.89 -2.37
CA LYS A 113 2.88 16.66 -1.25
C LYS A 113 2.80 15.87 0.06
N LEU A 114 2.93 14.54 -0.02
CA LEU A 114 2.83 13.63 1.12
C LEU A 114 4.20 13.22 1.69
N ILE A 115 5.29 13.66 1.06
CA ILE A 115 6.69 13.49 1.48
C ILE A 115 7.14 14.74 2.24
#